data_AF-A0A221MFP1-F1
#
_entry.id   AF-A0A221MFP1-F1
#
_cell.length_a   1.000
_cell.length_b   1.000
_cell.length_c   1.000
_cell.angle_alpha   90.00
_cell.angle_beta   90.00
_cell.angle_gamma   90.00
#
_symmetry.space_group_name_H-M   'P 1'
#
loop_
_entity.id
_entity.type
_entity.pdbx_description
1 polymer ?
#
loop_
_entity_poly.entity_id
_entity_poly.type
_entity_poly.pdbx_seq_one_letter_code
_entity_poly.pdbx_strand_id
1 'polypeptide(L)'
;MNKEKKKKNAYVYIVISYLGILLIAIAAMRVTVFNDDRIGFFITIFSYLLLISFIRSLERKIGFSSRTRIISRGIFMVLLAISFLLFL
;
A
#
# COMPACT_ATOMS: atom_id res chain seq x y z
N MET A 1 -12.44 26.88 -10.50
CA MET A 1 -11.98 26.02 -9.38
C MET A 1 -10.45 26.01 -9.34
N ASN A 2 -9.83 26.50 -8.25
CA ASN A 2 -8.39 26.81 -8.15
C ASN A 2 -7.48 25.56 -8.34
N LYS A 3 -6.41 25.67 -9.16
CA LYS A 3 -5.50 24.54 -9.52
C LYS A 3 -4.83 23.91 -8.29
N GLU A 4 -4.56 24.69 -7.26
CA GLU A 4 -3.97 24.20 -6.01
C GLU A 4 -4.92 23.30 -5.20
N LYS A 5 -6.22 23.62 -5.20
CA LYS A 5 -7.26 22.82 -4.53
C LYS A 5 -7.38 21.44 -5.17
N LYS A 6 -7.25 21.35 -6.50
CA LYS A 6 -7.22 20.07 -7.24
C LYS A 6 -6.00 19.22 -6.86
N LYS A 7 -4.80 19.82 -6.75
CA LYS A 7 -3.59 19.11 -6.33
C LYS A 7 -3.68 18.57 -4.90
N LYS A 8 -4.21 19.38 -3.96
CA LYS A 8 -4.40 18.96 -2.56
C LYS A 8 -5.37 17.78 -2.46
N ASN A 9 -6.49 17.83 -3.18
CA ASN A 9 -7.46 16.73 -3.18
C ASN A 9 -6.85 15.46 -3.79
N ALA A 10 -6.11 15.56 -4.90
CA ALA A 10 -5.43 14.41 -5.50
C ALA A 10 -4.44 13.73 -4.54
N TYR A 11 -3.70 14.51 -3.76
CA TYR A 11 -2.79 13.97 -2.75
C TYR A 11 -3.52 13.20 -1.64
N VAL A 12 -4.66 13.73 -1.17
CA VAL A 12 -5.50 13.04 -0.17
C VAL A 12 -5.99 11.69 -0.71
N TYR A 13 -6.46 11.65 -1.96
CA TYR A 13 -6.89 10.39 -2.57
C TYR A 13 -5.75 9.36 -2.67
N ILE A 14 -4.55 9.78 -3.04
CA ILE A 14 -3.37 8.90 -3.09
C ILE A 14 -3.06 8.31 -1.71
N VAL A 15 -3.07 9.15 -0.66
CA VAL A 15 -2.83 8.69 0.71
C VAL A 15 -3.89 7.70 1.16
N ILE A 16 -5.17 7.98 0.88
CA ILE A 16 -6.29 7.07 1.16
C ILE A 16 -6.12 5.74 0.42
N SER A 17 -5.69 5.77 -0.85
CA SER A 17 -5.45 4.56 -1.63
C SER A 17 -4.37 3.67 -1.00
N TYR A 18 -3.24 4.24 -0.58
CA TYR A 18 -2.21 3.42 0.09
C TYR A 18 -2.66 2.90 1.45
N LEU A 19 -3.37 3.70 2.25
CA LEU A 19 -3.91 3.24 3.53
C LEU A 19 -4.91 2.10 3.33
N GLY A 20 -5.80 2.21 2.34
CA GLY A 20 -6.75 1.15 2.00
C GLY A 20 -6.05 -0.15 1.62
N ILE A 21 -5.03 -0.08 0.75
CA ILE A 21 -4.29 -1.28 0.33
C ILE A 21 -3.49 -1.89 1.48
N LEU A 22 -2.93 -1.06 2.38
CA LEU A 22 -2.27 -1.55 3.59
C LEU A 22 -3.26 -2.31 4.48
N LEU A 23 -4.45 -1.75 4.75
CA LEU A 23 -5.45 -2.39 5.59
C LEU A 23 -5.95 -3.72 4.99
N ILE A 24 -6.16 -3.76 3.66
CA ILE A 24 -6.53 -4.99 2.94
C ILE A 24 -5.43 -6.05 3.10
N ALA A 25 -4.16 -5.67 2.91
CA ALA A 25 -3.06 -6.60 3.04
C ALA A 25 -2.91 -7.14 4.47
N ILE A 26 -3.07 -6.29 5.49
CA ILE A 26 -3.06 -6.72 6.90
C ILE A 26 -4.20 -7.71 7.18
N ALA A 27 -5.41 -7.42 6.69
CA ALA A 27 -6.56 -8.29 6.87
C ALA A 27 -6.36 -9.66 6.19
N ALA A 28 -5.86 -9.68 4.96
CA ALA A 28 -5.56 -10.90 4.21
C ALA A 28 -4.43 -11.71 4.85
N MET A 29 -3.35 -11.04 5.31
CA MET A 29 -2.27 -11.67 6.06
C MET A 29 -2.78 -12.32 7.34
N ARG A 30 -3.66 -11.63 8.09
CA ARG A 30 -4.26 -12.20 9.29
C ARG A 30 -5.02 -13.49 8.97
N VAL A 31 -5.90 -13.47 7.97
CA VAL A 31 -6.68 -14.67 7.59
C VAL A 31 -5.79 -15.83 7.16
N THR A 32 -4.76 -15.55 6.37
CA THR A 32 -3.83 -16.59 5.88
C THR A 32 -2.98 -17.19 7.00
N VAL A 33 -2.51 -16.37 7.95
CA VAL A 33 -1.79 -16.84 9.13
C VAL A 33 -2.67 -17.70 10.05
N PHE A 34 -3.91 -17.26 10.32
CA PHE A 34 -4.84 -18.02 11.17
C PHE A 34 -5.20 -19.41 10.60
N ASN A 35 -5.11 -19.59 9.28
CA ASN A 35 -5.41 -20.84 8.59
C ASN A 35 -4.16 -21.65 8.20
N ASP A 36 -2.94 -21.21 8.60
CA ASP A 36 -1.65 -21.77 8.14
C ASP A 36 -1.53 -21.87 6.59
N ASP A 37 -2.20 -20.95 5.87
CA ASP A 37 -2.18 -20.88 4.41
C ASP A 37 -0.96 -20.10 3.92
N ARG A 38 0.18 -20.80 3.83
CA ARG A 38 1.46 -20.24 3.38
C ARG A 38 1.43 -19.74 1.93
N ILE A 39 0.64 -20.41 1.08
CA ILE A 39 0.51 -20.02 -0.34
C ILE A 39 -0.30 -18.73 -0.42
N GLY A 40 -1.44 -18.66 0.27
CA GLY A 40 -2.25 -17.45 0.37
C GLY A 40 -1.48 -16.27 0.97
N PHE A 41 -0.63 -16.52 1.96
CA PHE A 41 0.24 -15.49 2.54
C PHE A 41 1.22 -14.92 1.50
N PHE A 42 1.89 -15.79 0.73
CA PHE A 42 2.80 -15.35 -0.35
C PHE A 42 2.06 -14.57 -1.43
N ILE A 43 0.89 -15.05 -1.86
CA ILE A 43 0.02 -14.37 -2.84
C ILE A 43 -0.39 -12.99 -2.31
N THR A 44 -0.70 -12.86 -1.02
CA THR A 44 -1.06 -11.58 -0.39
C THR A 44 0.08 -10.57 -0.48
N ILE A 45 1.30 -10.95 -0.10
CA ILE A 45 2.48 -10.09 -0.21
C ILE A 45 2.74 -9.69 -1.67
N PHE A 46 2.69 -10.66 -2.57
CA PHE A 46 2.96 -10.42 -3.98
C PHE A 46 1.92 -9.47 -4.60
N SER A 47 0.64 -9.68 -4.29
CA SER A 47 -0.46 -8.81 -4.74
C SER A 47 -0.30 -7.39 -4.22
N TYR A 48 0.11 -7.23 -2.96
CA TYR A 48 0.38 -5.94 -2.36
C TYR A 48 1.52 -5.18 -3.09
N LEU A 49 2.62 -5.87 -3.42
CA LEU A 49 3.73 -5.29 -4.20
C LEU A 49 3.29 -4.82 -5.60
N LEU A 50 2.45 -5.61 -6.28
CA LEU A 50 1.88 -5.25 -7.58
C LEU A 50 0.98 -4.01 -7.48
N LEU A 51 0.10 -3.96 -6.46
CA LEU A 51 -0.79 -2.82 -6.24
C LEU A 51 -0.03 -1.53 -5.93
N ILE A 52 1.01 -1.58 -5.09
CA ILE A 52 1.89 -0.42 -4.87
C ILE A 52 2.53 0.03 -6.18
N SER A 53 3.04 -0.92 -6.97
CA SER A 53 3.70 -0.62 -8.23
C SER A 53 2.74 0.04 -9.23
N PHE A 54 1.49 -0.44 -9.25
CA PHE A 54 0.41 0.14 -10.05
C PHE A 54 0.06 1.57 -9.63
N ILE A 55 -0.16 1.81 -8.33
CA ILE A 55 -0.43 3.18 -7.83
C ILE A 55 0.73 4.11 -8.15
N ARG A 56 1.97 3.65 -7.96
CA ARG A 56 3.16 4.45 -8.27
C ARG A 56 3.25 4.78 -9.75
N SER A 57 2.80 3.88 -10.63
CA SER A 57 2.69 4.15 -12.07
C SER A 57 1.66 5.26 -12.34
N LEU A 58 0.49 5.20 -11.70
CA LEU A 58 -0.54 6.24 -11.79
C LEU A 58 -0.03 7.59 -11.29
N GLU A 59 0.63 7.64 -10.13
CA GLU A 59 1.22 8.86 -9.58
C GLU A 59 2.21 9.53 -10.53
N ARG A 60 3.08 8.74 -11.17
CA ARG A 60 4.04 9.24 -12.16
C ARG A 60 3.32 9.87 -13.35
N LYS A 61 2.25 9.26 -13.83
CA LYS A 61 1.43 9.82 -14.92
C LYS A 61 0.76 11.15 -14.55
N ILE A 62 0.44 11.34 -13.26
CA ILE A 62 -0.22 12.56 -12.75
C ILE A 62 0.84 13.61 -12.28
N GLY A 63 2.14 13.30 -12.35
CA GLY A 63 3.23 14.22 -12.01
C GLY A 63 3.53 14.36 -10.51
N PHE A 64 3.09 13.43 -9.67
CA PHE A 64 3.36 13.39 -8.23
C PHE A 64 4.49 12.39 -7.94
N SER A 65 5.77 12.75 -8.11
CA SER A 65 6.85 11.73 -8.13
C SER A 65 7.76 11.66 -6.89
N SER A 66 7.86 12.73 -6.09
CA SER A 66 8.90 12.84 -5.05
C SER A 66 8.41 12.51 -3.63
N ARG A 67 7.32 13.14 -3.16
CA ARG A 67 6.84 12.96 -1.77
C ARG A 67 6.14 11.62 -1.52
N THR A 68 5.43 11.09 -2.52
CA THR A 68 4.70 9.80 -2.42
C THR A 68 5.62 8.58 -2.38
N ARG A 69 6.86 8.73 -2.87
CA ARG A 69 7.90 7.68 -2.77
C ARG A 69 8.28 7.37 -1.31
N ILE A 70 8.28 8.37 -0.45
CA ILE A 70 8.58 8.20 0.99
C ILE A 70 7.41 7.48 1.66
N ILE A 71 6.18 7.85 1.30
CA ILE A 71 4.95 7.24 1.82
C ILE A 71 4.89 5.76 1.46
N SER A 72 5.05 5.40 0.18
CA SER A 72 5.05 3.99 -0.25
C SER A 72 6.14 3.16 0.44
N ARG A 73 7.34 3.71 0.68
CA ARG A 73 8.39 3.04 1.45
C ARG A 73 8.03 2.84 2.92
N GLY A 74 7.48 3.87 3.57
CA GLY A 74 7.06 3.77 4.96
C GLY A 74 5.96 2.72 5.15
N ILE A 75 4.99 2.69 4.24
CA ILE A 75 3.89 1.73 4.29
C ILE A 75 4.39 0.30 4.04
N PHE A 76 5.36 0.11 3.15
CA PHE A 76 6.02 -1.19 2.97
C PHE A 76 6.78 -1.64 4.23
N MET A 77 7.49 -0.75 4.92
CA MET A 77 8.16 -1.08 6.19
C MET A 77 7.15 -1.48 7.28
N VAL A 78 6.02 -0.78 7.38
CA VAL A 78 4.94 -1.12 8.32
C VAL A 78 4.40 -2.51 8.02
N LEU A 79 4.16 -2.83 6.75
CA LEU A 79 3.71 -4.18 6.36
C LEU A 79 4.75 -5.24 6.76
N LEU A 80 6.04 -5.01 6.51
CA LEU A 80 7.12 -5.93 6.91
C LEU A 80 7.17 -6.15 8.42
N ALA A 81 7.05 -5.09 9.21
CA ALA A 81 7.03 -5.17 10.66
C ALA A 81 5.83 -5.99 11.17
N ILE A 82 4.65 -5.81 10.57
CA ILE A 82 3.45 -6.58 10.91
C ILE A 82 3.62 -8.05 10.51
N SER A 83 4.15 -8.32 9.32
CA SER A 83 4.45 -9.69 8.90
C SER A 83 5.41 -10.39 9.85
N PHE A 84 6.44 -9.69 10.34
CA PHE A 84 7.37 -10.23 11.32
C PHE A 84 6.69 -10.51 12.67
N LEU A 85 5.84 -9.60 13.16
CA LEU A 85 5.08 -9.78 14.40
C LEU A 85 4.08 -10.93 14.33
N LEU A 86 3.49 -11.20 13.16
CA LEU A 86 2.51 -12.28 12.99
C LEU A 86 3.14 -13.68 12.86
N PHE A 87 4.43 -13.76 12.52
CA PHE A 87 5.17 -15.02 12.32
C PHE A 87 6.10 -15.37 13.49
N LEU A 88 6.22 -14.50 14.48
CA LEU A 88 6.94 -14.74 15.74
C LEU A 88 6.01 -15.43 16.75
#